data_AF-A0A1H2U9B5-F1
#
_entry.id   AF-A0A1H2U9B5-F1
#
_cell.length_a   1.000
_cell.length_b   1.000
_cell.length_c   1.000
_cell.angle_alpha   90.00
_cell.angle_beta   90.00
_cell.angle_gamma   90.00
#
_symmetry.space_group_name_H-M   'P 1'
#
loop_
_entity.id
_entity.type
_entity.pdbx_description
1 polymer ?
#
loop_
_entity_poly.entity_id
_entity_poly.type
_entity_poly.pdbx_seq_one_letter_code
_entity_poly.pdbx_strand_id
1 'polypeptide(L)'
;MRVSGFASGMDIDQTVKDLMRAERQPINKLNQQKQTLEWQTEMYQDVNKRFFDFRNTIFDSIMKKSSMTDRSATSTNDSRVSATASADAGKCYLFGQRGQTAGKISIAEQLRTGGRT
;
A
#
# COMPACT_ATOMS: atom_id res chain seq x y z
N MET A 1 7.84 -76.68 -28.82
CA MET A 1 6.60 -76.18 -28.20
C MET A 1 6.78 -74.68 -27.93
N ARG A 2 5.90 -73.85 -28.55
CA ARG A 2 5.45 -72.50 -28.15
C ARG A 2 6.43 -71.54 -27.45
N VAL A 3 6.96 -70.58 -28.24
CA VAL A 3 7.25 -69.20 -27.82
C VAL A 3 6.68 -68.30 -28.91
N SER A 4 5.40 -67.95 -28.81
CA SER A 4 4.74 -67.01 -29.75
C SER A 4 3.66 -66.17 -29.08
N GLY A 5 3.67 -66.07 -27.75
CA GLY A 5 2.59 -65.44 -26.97
C GLY A 5 2.95 -64.16 -26.20
N PHE A 6 4.20 -63.68 -26.23
CA PHE A 6 4.65 -62.54 -25.41
C PHE A 6 5.05 -61.27 -26.18
N ALA A 7 5.16 -61.32 -27.50
CA ALA A 7 5.64 -60.17 -28.28
C ALA A 7 4.54 -59.14 -28.64
N SER A 8 3.27 -59.55 -28.66
CA SER A 8 2.19 -58.69 -29.15
C SER A 8 1.71 -57.65 -28.12
N GLY A 9 1.84 -57.90 -26.82
CA GLY A 9 1.45 -56.91 -25.80
C GLY A 9 2.43 -55.75 -25.69
N MET A 10 3.75 -56.02 -25.81
CA MET A 10 4.79 -55.01 -25.60
C MET A 10 4.85 -53.95 -26.73
N ASP A 11 4.60 -54.35 -27.97
CA ASP A 11 4.61 -53.43 -29.13
C ASP A 11 3.31 -52.61 -29.22
N ILE A 12 2.17 -53.19 -28.82
CA ILE A 12 0.90 -52.49 -28.74
C ILE A 12 0.92 -51.45 -27.61
N ASP A 13 1.45 -51.78 -26.43
CA ASP A 13 1.56 -50.82 -25.33
C ASP A 13 2.49 -49.63 -25.64
N GLN A 14 3.57 -49.86 -26.41
CA GLN A 14 4.46 -48.80 -26.89
C GLN A 14 3.77 -47.91 -27.92
N THR A 15 3.16 -48.50 -28.95
CA THR A 15 2.46 -47.74 -30.00
C THR A 15 1.26 -46.95 -29.44
N VAL A 16 0.50 -47.52 -28.50
CA VAL A 16 -0.59 -46.81 -27.80
C VAL A 16 -0.05 -45.71 -26.90
N LYS A 17 1.08 -45.91 -26.20
CA LYS A 17 1.73 -44.84 -25.40
C LYS A 17 2.18 -43.68 -26.27
N ASP A 18 2.76 -43.96 -27.42
CA ASP A 18 3.28 -42.92 -28.31
C ASP A 18 2.14 -42.17 -29.00
N LEU A 19 1.04 -42.86 -29.34
CA LEU A 19 -0.19 -42.21 -29.81
C LEU A 19 -0.81 -41.32 -28.72
N MET A 20 -0.89 -41.83 -27.48
CA MET A 20 -1.34 -41.05 -26.31
C MET A 20 -0.46 -39.84 -26.03
N ARG A 21 0.86 -39.92 -26.27
CA ARG A 21 1.77 -38.77 -26.16
C ARG A 21 1.52 -37.74 -27.25
N ALA A 22 1.31 -38.16 -28.49
CA ALA A 22 0.99 -37.27 -29.60
C ALA A 22 -0.34 -36.53 -29.36
N GLU A 23 -1.35 -37.22 -28.86
CA GLU A 23 -2.65 -36.66 -28.45
C GLU A 23 -2.55 -35.70 -27.24
N ARG A 24 -1.61 -35.92 -26.32
CA ARG A 24 -1.39 -35.03 -25.17
C ARG A 24 -0.63 -33.74 -25.53
N GLN A 25 0.12 -33.71 -26.63
CA GLN A 25 0.82 -32.51 -27.08
C GLN A 25 -0.09 -31.28 -27.31
N PRO A 26 -1.22 -31.36 -28.04
CA PRO A 26 -2.12 -30.22 -28.20
C PRO A 26 -2.75 -29.78 -26.88
N ILE A 27 -3.09 -30.72 -25.98
CA ILE A 27 -3.61 -30.41 -24.65
C ILE A 27 -2.60 -29.61 -23.84
N ASN A 28 -1.32 -30.02 -23.87
CA ASN A 28 -0.25 -29.29 -23.19
C ASN A 28 -0.07 -27.87 -23.75
N LYS A 29 -0.15 -27.69 -25.07
CA LYS A 29 -0.12 -26.35 -25.70
C LYS A 29 -1.29 -25.48 -25.25
N LEU A 30 -2.50 -26.02 -25.21
CA LEU A 30 -3.68 -25.30 -24.74
C LEU A 30 -3.56 -24.89 -23.27
N ASN A 31 -3.02 -25.76 -22.42
CA ASN A 31 -2.76 -25.43 -21.01
C ASN A 31 -1.69 -24.34 -20.86
N GLN A 32 -0.61 -24.38 -21.64
CA GLN A 32 0.41 -23.32 -21.65
C GLN A 32 -0.17 -21.98 -22.11
N GLN A 33 -1.03 -21.97 -23.13
CA GLN A 33 -1.72 -20.77 -23.60
C GLN A 33 -2.66 -20.22 -22.53
N LYS A 34 -3.45 -21.07 -21.87
CA LYS A 34 -4.30 -20.66 -20.73
C LYS A 34 -3.48 -20.01 -19.62
N GLN A 35 -2.41 -20.67 -19.20
CA GLN A 35 -1.52 -20.14 -18.15
C GLN A 35 -0.91 -18.79 -18.55
N THR A 36 -0.52 -18.64 -19.81
CA THR A 36 0.04 -17.38 -20.32
C THR A 36 -1.01 -16.26 -20.31
N LEU A 37 -2.26 -16.58 -20.68
CA LEU A 37 -3.36 -15.63 -20.67
C LEU A 37 -3.76 -15.24 -19.24
N GLU A 38 -3.80 -16.20 -18.31
CA GLU A 38 -3.98 -15.94 -16.88
C GLU A 38 -2.92 -14.97 -16.36
N TRP A 39 -1.63 -15.25 -16.62
CA TRP A 39 -0.55 -14.33 -16.24
C TRP A 39 -0.70 -12.94 -16.86
N GLN A 40 -1.10 -12.82 -18.12
CA GLN A 40 -1.35 -11.52 -18.73
C GLN A 40 -2.45 -10.76 -17.97
N THR A 41 -3.58 -11.42 -17.68
CA THR A 41 -4.68 -10.79 -16.96
C THR A 41 -4.29 -10.39 -15.53
N GLU A 42 -3.53 -11.23 -14.83
CA GLU A 42 -2.99 -10.92 -13.49
C GLU A 42 -2.07 -9.71 -13.53
N MET A 43 -1.17 -9.64 -14.52
CA MET A 43 -0.27 -8.50 -14.71
C MET A 43 -1.03 -7.21 -15.00
N TYR A 44 -2.08 -7.25 -15.83
CA TYR A 44 -2.93 -6.07 -16.07
C TYR A 44 -3.63 -5.59 -14.80
N GLN A 45 -4.15 -6.52 -13.99
CA GLN A 45 -4.79 -6.16 -12.73
C GLN A 45 -3.80 -5.60 -11.71
N ASP A 46 -2.61 -6.17 -11.60
CA ASP A 46 -1.56 -5.71 -10.69
C ASP A 46 -1.07 -4.31 -11.07
N VAL A 47 -0.80 -4.08 -12.36
CA VAL A 47 -0.42 -2.76 -12.86
C VAL A 47 -1.48 -1.71 -12.54
N ASN A 48 -2.77 -2.04 -12.74
CA ASN A 48 -3.84 -1.10 -12.42
C ASN A 48 -3.92 -0.76 -10.92
N LYS A 49 -3.74 -1.76 -10.04
CA LYS A 49 -3.67 -1.53 -8.58
C LYS A 49 -2.50 -0.62 -8.22
N ARG A 50 -1.31 -0.91 -8.76
CA ARG A 50 -0.11 -0.08 -8.53
C ARG A 50 -0.30 1.37 -8.98
N PHE A 51 -0.96 1.60 -10.12
CA PHE A 51 -1.27 2.95 -10.57
C PHE A 51 -2.25 3.67 -9.64
N PHE A 52 -3.27 2.97 -9.13
CA PHE A 52 -4.21 3.52 -8.15
C PHE A 52 -3.51 3.89 -6.84
N ASP A 53 -2.65 3.02 -6.33
CA ASP A 53 -1.89 3.26 -5.09
C ASP A 53 -0.89 4.41 -5.24
N PHE A 54 -0.18 4.46 -6.38
CA PHE A 54 0.71 5.56 -6.70
C PHE A 54 -0.02 6.91 -6.76
N ARG A 55 -1.19 6.93 -7.42
CA ARG A 55 -2.06 8.10 -7.45
C ARG A 55 -2.43 8.53 -6.04
N ASN A 56 -2.93 7.64 -5.19
CA ASN A 56 -3.34 7.97 -3.83
C ASN A 56 -2.18 8.48 -2.98
N THR A 57 -1.01 7.85 -3.09
CA THR A 57 0.20 8.25 -2.36
C THR A 57 0.64 9.66 -2.75
N ILE A 58 0.64 9.99 -4.04
CA ILE A 58 0.97 11.36 -4.50
C ILE A 58 -0.08 12.36 -4.02
N PHE A 59 -1.36 12.02 -4.12
CA PHE A 59 -2.43 12.93 -3.71
C PHE A 59 -2.39 13.23 -2.21
N ASP A 60 -2.21 12.23 -1.36
CA ASP A 60 -2.21 12.42 0.10
C ASP A 60 -0.90 13.05 0.62
N SER A 61 0.24 12.71 0.01
CA SER A 61 1.54 13.21 0.45
C SER A 61 1.89 14.59 -0.13
N ILE A 62 1.74 14.77 -1.44
CA ILE A 62 2.29 15.93 -2.16
C ILE A 62 1.20 16.95 -2.50
N MET A 63 0.04 16.52 -3.00
CA MET A 63 -0.98 17.47 -3.45
C MET A 63 -1.92 17.95 -2.34
N LYS A 64 -1.93 17.29 -1.19
CA LYS A 64 -2.75 17.71 -0.06
C LYS A 64 -2.21 19.01 0.51
N LYS A 65 -2.93 20.10 0.24
CA LYS A 65 -2.61 21.46 0.74
C LYS A 65 -2.28 21.48 2.24
N SER A 66 -2.97 20.65 3.03
CA SER A 66 -2.72 20.52 4.48
C SER A 66 -1.26 20.15 4.78
N SER A 67 -0.71 19.12 4.11
CA SER A 67 0.66 18.64 4.32
C SER A 67 1.71 19.69 3.91
N MET A 68 1.39 20.55 2.92
CA MET A 68 2.29 21.62 2.48
C MET A 68 2.26 22.87 3.37
N THR A 69 1.17 23.11 4.08
CA THR A 69 0.99 24.29 4.94
C THR A 69 1.16 24.00 6.43
N ASP A 70 1.57 22.79 6.79
CA ASP A 70 1.77 22.42 8.19
C ASP A 70 2.85 23.31 8.84
N ARG A 71 2.51 23.86 10.00
CA ARG A 71 3.40 24.69 10.81
C ARG A 71 3.54 24.06 12.18
N SER A 72 4.76 24.01 12.68
CA SER A 72 5.05 23.55 14.03
C SER A 72 5.14 24.75 14.99
N ALA A 73 4.61 24.58 16.19
CA ALA A 73 4.81 25.49 17.30
C ALA A 73 5.69 24.80 18.34
N THR A 74 6.78 25.44 18.74
CA THR A 74 7.70 24.92 19.75
C THR A 74 7.62 25.79 20.99
N SER A 75 7.41 25.16 22.16
CA SER A 75 7.42 25.84 23.46
C SER A 75 8.70 25.51 24.22
N THR A 76 9.32 26.50 24.85
CA THR A 76 10.47 26.27 25.74
C THR A 76 10.05 25.61 27.05
N ASN A 77 8.76 25.61 27.40
CA ASN A 77 8.23 24.93 28.58
C ASN A 77 6.79 24.41 28.34
N ASP A 78 6.69 23.21 27.78
CA ASP A 78 5.40 22.56 27.46
C ASP A 78 4.52 22.28 28.67
N SER A 79 5.09 22.19 29.88
CA SER A 79 4.30 21.94 31.11
C SER A 79 3.46 23.15 31.56
N ARG A 80 3.77 24.35 31.04
CA ARG A 80 3.10 25.60 31.42
C ARG A 80 2.36 26.27 30.25
N VAL A 81 2.85 26.09 29.03
CA VAL A 81 2.25 26.67 27.82
C VAL A 81 2.39 25.67 26.69
N SER A 82 1.25 25.11 26.26
CA SER A 82 1.13 24.33 25.04
C SER A 82 0.69 25.24 23.89
N ALA A 83 1.35 25.15 22.74
CA ALA A 83 1.00 25.89 21.54
C ALA A 83 0.65 24.93 20.41
N THR A 84 -0.45 25.18 19.71
CA THR A 84 -0.86 24.46 18.50
C THR A 84 -0.93 25.44 17.36
N ALA A 85 -0.20 25.20 16.28
CA ALA A 85 -0.21 26.04 15.09
C ALA A 85 -1.21 25.52 14.05
N SER A 86 -2.08 26.40 13.55
CA SER A 86 -2.90 26.13 12.38
C SER A 86 -2.12 26.42 11.09
N ALA A 87 -2.57 25.88 9.96
CA ALA A 87 -1.96 26.10 8.64
C ALA A 87 -1.76 27.59 8.25
N ASP A 88 -2.63 28.48 8.75
CA ASP A 88 -2.58 29.93 8.50
C ASP A 88 -1.81 30.73 9.57
N ALA A 89 -1.16 30.07 10.53
CA ALA A 89 -0.56 30.73 11.70
C ALA A 89 0.71 31.51 11.33
N GLY A 90 0.71 32.85 11.50
CA GLY A 90 1.89 33.71 11.32
C GLY A 90 2.97 33.51 12.40
N LYS A 91 4.18 34.05 12.18
CA LYS A 91 5.25 34.04 13.21
C LYS A 91 4.80 34.86 14.41
N CYS A 92 4.74 34.26 15.60
CA CYS A 92 4.35 34.93 16.84
C CYS A 92 5.27 34.45 17.97
N TYR A 93 5.81 35.39 18.75
CA TYR A 93 6.70 35.11 19.88
C TYR A 93 6.01 35.52 21.17
N LEU A 94 5.92 34.58 22.10
CA LEU A 94 5.17 34.73 23.34
C LEU A 94 6.13 34.67 24.51
N PHE A 95 6.54 35.85 25.02
CA PHE A 95 7.36 35.94 26.21
C PHE A 95 6.45 36.02 27.43
N GLY A 96 6.46 34.97 28.23
CA GLY A 96 5.67 34.91 29.45
C GLY A 96 6.19 35.88 30.51
N GLN A 97 5.67 37.11 30.51
CA GLN A 97 5.07 37.81 31.66
C GLN A 97 4.22 38.98 31.10
N ARG A 98 2.90 38.78 31.02
CA ARG A 98 1.86 39.72 30.56
C ARG A 98 1.94 40.21 29.11
N GLY A 99 1.00 39.73 28.30
CA GLY A 99 0.52 40.41 27.10
C GLY A 99 0.46 39.51 25.87
N GLN A 100 -0.75 39.26 25.35
CA GLN A 100 -0.93 38.77 23.99
C GLN A 100 -2.19 39.35 23.35
N THR A 101 -1.96 40.35 22.49
CA THR A 101 -2.85 40.70 21.38
C THR A 101 -2.14 40.32 20.09
N ALA A 102 -2.68 39.33 19.39
CA ALA A 102 -2.94 39.30 17.94
C ALA A 102 -2.93 37.85 17.42
N GLY A 103 -4.10 37.38 17.00
CA GLY A 103 -4.24 36.26 16.07
C GLY A 103 -4.28 34.84 16.66
N LYS A 104 -5.44 34.48 17.24
CA LYS A 104 -5.96 33.09 17.33
C LYS A 104 -5.04 31.97 17.88
N ILE A 105 -4.19 32.23 18.87
CA ILE A 105 -3.61 31.17 19.69
C ILE A 105 -4.53 30.99 20.91
N SER A 106 -5.38 29.97 20.90
CA SER A 106 -6.17 29.59 22.09
C SER A 106 -5.25 28.94 23.11
N ILE A 107 -4.92 29.67 24.16
CA ILE A 107 -4.26 29.12 25.34
C ILE A 107 -5.35 28.46 26.18
N ALA A 108 -5.38 27.12 26.23
CA ALA A 108 -6.23 26.40 27.16
C ALA A 108 -5.62 26.53 28.57
N GLU A 109 -6.01 27.58 29.29
CA GLU A 109 -5.64 27.76 30.70
C GLU A 109 -6.37 26.70 31.54
N GLN A 110 -5.66 25.64 31.94
CA GLN A 110 -6.17 24.75 32.99
C GLN A 110 -6.18 25.52 34.31
N LEU A 111 -7.39 25.86 34.77
CA LEU A 111 -7.71 26.47 36.06
C LEU A 111 -6.93 25.81 37.20
N ARG A 112 -5.86 26.45 37.67
CA ARG A 112 -5.35 26.22 39.02
C ARG A 112 -6.13 27.11 39.99
N THR A 113 -7.39 26.76 40.22
CA THR A 113 -8.08 27.13 41.46
C THR A 113 -7.42 26.36 42.61
N GLY A 114 -6.59 27.06 43.37
CA GLY A 114 -6.01 26.57 44.62
C GLY A 114 -5.55 27.79 45.41
N GLY A 115 -6.39 28.21 46.36
CA GLY A 115 -6.26 29.48 47.06
C GLY A 115 -5.03 29.61 47.96
N ARG A 116 -4.85 30.82 48.48
CA ARG A 116 -4.61 31.14 49.90
C ARG A 116 -4.29 32.64 50.08
N THR A 117 -4.73 33.12 51.25
CA THR A 117 -4.61 34.44 51.90
C THR A 117 -5.38 35.59 51.28
#